data_AF-A0A6L7WRM0-F1
#
_entry.id   AF-A0A6L7WRM0-F1
#
_cell.length_a   1.000
_cell.length_b   1.000
_cell.length_c   1.000
_cell.angle_alpha   90.00
_cell.angle_beta   90.00
_cell.angle_gamma   90.00
#
_symmetry.space_group_name_H-M   'P 1'
#
loop_
_entity.id
_entity.type
_entity.pdbx_description
1 polymer ?
#
loop_
_entity_poly.entity_id
_entity_poly.type
_entity_poly.pdbx_seq_one_letter_code
_entity_poly.pdbx_strand_id
1 'polypeptide(L)'
;MKWPVWLYRLLPYLGRRQAEADLQEELRLHVELERERQREAGLSEAGALRAARRRLGNGTLIRERTRDVWGWRWLDELGRDVRHAVRGLRRSPGFTAAVAVVLALGIGVNTAMFGVVHGVLIRPLPYPDADAIVRVGETFGPRDVSGGMRLSNRSLPLLQEGAESFEQLAAYQERTAQWSGPDGAVALSGASVSPSLFPLLRAAPHLGRLFTEEEARDGADRVVLLGYGAWTRRFASDPEIVGTPVVLDDDPHTVVGVLPEGFQFPNPGIEYWTPFVVPPFAPPSMEGPAEQRITVMLAFGALGRLRPGVSPEQAATEARTILQRSGDEFTARAG
;
A
#
# COMPACT_ATOMS: atom_id res chain seq x y z
N MET A 1 -30.28 29.88 -1.41
CA MET A 1 -28.95 29.23 -1.51
C MET A 1 -27.89 30.33 -1.62
N LYS A 2 -27.17 30.64 -0.53
CA LYS A 2 -26.20 31.76 -0.50
C LYS A 2 -24.86 31.25 -1.03
N TRP A 3 -24.49 31.70 -2.22
CA TRP A 3 -23.21 31.36 -2.82
C TRP A 3 -22.07 32.06 -2.07
N PRO A 4 -20.93 31.39 -1.84
CA PRO A 4 -19.84 31.95 -1.05
C PRO A 4 -19.14 33.10 -1.81
N VAL A 5 -18.81 34.17 -1.08
CA VAL A 5 -18.31 35.47 -1.59
C VAL A 5 -17.03 35.36 -2.44
N TRP A 6 -16.26 34.28 -2.32
CA TRP A 6 -15.08 34.04 -3.15
C TRP A 6 -15.41 33.72 -4.63
N LEU A 7 -16.60 33.22 -4.93
CA LEU A 7 -17.04 32.97 -6.31
C LEU A 7 -17.29 34.28 -7.09
N TYR A 8 -17.78 35.32 -6.43
CA TYR A 8 -17.91 36.66 -7.02
C TYR A 8 -16.56 37.36 -7.24
N ARG A 9 -15.52 36.95 -6.50
CA ARG A 9 -14.14 37.38 -6.77
C ARG A 9 -13.54 36.69 -8.00
N LEU A 10 -14.06 35.53 -8.41
CA LEU A 10 -13.59 34.78 -9.59
C LEU A 10 -14.38 35.09 -10.87
N LEU A 11 -15.59 35.65 -10.77
CA LEU A 11 -16.41 36.06 -11.91
C LEU A 11 -15.78 37.09 -12.86
N PRO A 12 -14.88 38.00 -12.43
CA PRO A 12 -14.17 38.86 -13.37
C PRO A 12 -13.28 38.05 -14.33
N TYR A 13 -12.70 36.91 -13.92
CA TYR A 13 -11.64 36.19 -14.64
C TYR A 13 -12.03 35.63 -16.02
N LEU A 14 -13.30 35.70 -16.43
CA LEU A 14 -13.78 35.24 -17.73
C LEU A 14 -14.08 36.38 -18.72
N GLY A 15 -14.02 37.65 -18.31
CA GLY A 15 -14.59 38.75 -19.08
C GLY A 15 -13.74 40.01 -19.16
N ARG A 16 -12.43 39.92 -19.45
CA ARG A 16 -11.53 41.10 -19.58
C ARG A 16 -12.14 42.22 -20.42
N ARG A 17 -12.73 41.88 -21.57
CA ARG A 17 -13.37 42.86 -22.47
C ARG A 17 -14.65 43.45 -21.88
N GLN A 18 -15.39 42.67 -21.12
CA GLN A 18 -16.65 43.09 -20.52
C GLN A 18 -16.40 43.99 -19.32
N ALA A 19 -15.50 43.61 -18.41
CA ALA A 19 -15.10 44.45 -17.29
C ALA A 19 -14.51 45.80 -17.74
N GLU A 20 -13.70 45.83 -18.81
CA GLU A 20 -13.20 47.08 -19.38
C GLU A 20 -14.31 47.94 -20.01
N ALA A 21 -15.30 47.31 -20.66
CA ALA A 21 -16.45 48.00 -21.21
C ALA A 21 -17.35 48.57 -20.10
N ASP A 22 -17.63 47.78 -19.06
CA ASP A 22 -18.45 48.17 -17.91
C ASP A 22 -17.81 49.35 -17.16
N LEU A 23 -16.49 49.32 -16.91
CA LEU A 23 -15.78 50.43 -16.28
C LEU A 23 -15.79 51.70 -17.16
N GLN A 24 -15.70 51.53 -18.47
CA GLN A 24 -15.75 52.66 -19.41
C GLN A 24 -17.16 53.27 -19.48
N GLU A 25 -18.19 52.43 -19.36
CA GLU A 25 -19.58 52.85 -19.27
C GLU A 25 -19.86 53.55 -17.93
N GLU A 26 -19.40 52.99 -16.81
CA GLU A 26 -19.53 53.57 -15.48
C GLU A 26 -18.88 54.97 -15.41
N LEU A 27 -17.65 55.11 -15.92
CA LEU A 27 -16.96 56.41 -15.99
C LEU A 27 -17.72 57.43 -16.86
N ARG A 28 -18.35 56.98 -17.95
CA ARG A 28 -19.17 57.83 -18.82
C ARG A 28 -20.44 58.30 -18.11
N LEU A 29 -21.16 57.38 -17.47
CA LEU A 29 -22.36 57.66 -16.69
C LEU A 29 -22.06 58.64 -15.56
N HIS A 30 -20.90 58.50 -14.91
CA HIS A 30 -20.50 59.40 -13.82
C HIS A 30 -20.27 60.84 -14.30
N VAL A 31 -19.71 61.03 -15.50
CA VAL A 31 -19.55 62.36 -16.12
C VAL A 31 -20.91 62.92 -16.53
N GLU A 32 -21.80 62.08 -17.05
CA GLU A 32 -23.12 62.48 -17.53
C GLU A 32 -24.03 62.94 -16.38
N LEU A 33 -24.10 62.15 -15.30
CA LEU A 33 -24.83 62.50 -14.08
C LEU A 33 -24.30 63.79 -13.44
N GLU A 34 -22.98 63.97 -13.41
CA GLU A 34 -22.40 65.23 -12.90
C GLU A 34 -22.67 66.41 -13.85
N ARG A 35 -22.73 66.19 -15.17
CA ARG A 35 -23.11 67.21 -16.13
C ARG A 35 -24.55 67.67 -15.91
N GLU A 36 -25.49 66.73 -15.72
CA GLU A 36 -26.89 67.03 -15.45
C GLU A 36 -27.08 67.79 -14.13
N ARG A 37 -26.43 67.34 -13.05
CA ARG A 37 -26.45 68.05 -11.75
C ARG A 37 -25.95 69.49 -11.85
N GLN A 38 -24.89 69.73 -12.61
CA GLN A 38 -24.36 71.08 -12.82
C GLN A 38 -25.30 71.93 -13.68
N ARG A 39 -26.01 71.31 -14.63
CA ARG A 39 -27.05 71.98 -15.42
C ARG A 39 -28.26 72.35 -14.56
N GLU A 40 -28.72 71.46 -13.69
CA GLU A 40 -29.78 71.72 -12.71
C GLU A 40 -29.38 72.82 -11.71
N ALA A 41 -28.10 72.91 -11.37
CA ALA A 41 -27.52 73.99 -10.57
C ALA A 41 -27.36 75.32 -11.35
N GLY A 42 -27.83 75.41 -12.59
CA GLY A 42 -27.93 76.65 -13.37
C GLY A 42 -26.73 76.98 -14.27
N LEU A 43 -25.78 76.06 -14.48
CA LEU A 43 -24.67 76.28 -15.41
C LEU A 43 -25.06 76.04 -16.87
N SER A 44 -24.46 76.81 -17.78
CA SER A 44 -24.58 76.57 -19.23
C SER A 44 -23.99 75.21 -19.63
N GLU A 45 -24.49 74.62 -20.71
CA GLU A 45 -24.12 73.26 -21.15
C GLU A 45 -22.60 73.08 -21.33
N ALA A 46 -21.93 74.08 -21.91
CA ALA A 46 -20.47 74.07 -22.06
C ALA A 46 -19.71 74.26 -20.73
N GLY A 47 -20.33 74.90 -19.73
CA GLY A 47 -19.81 75.08 -18.38
C GLY A 47 -19.98 73.83 -17.52
N ALA A 48 -21.14 73.18 -17.61
CA ALA A 48 -21.49 71.94 -16.90
C ALA A 48 -20.56 70.78 -17.30
N LEU A 49 -20.28 70.62 -18.60
CA LEU A 49 -19.37 69.57 -19.09
C LEU A 49 -17.92 69.79 -18.61
N ARG A 50 -17.45 71.04 -18.57
CA ARG A 50 -16.11 71.38 -18.05
C ARG A 50 -16.01 71.16 -16.55
N ALA A 51 -17.06 71.49 -15.80
CA ALA A 51 -17.13 71.23 -14.36
C ALA A 51 -17.12 69.72 -14.06
N ALA A 52 -17.92 68.93 -14.78
CA ALA A 52 -17.98 67.48 -14.65
C ALA A 52 -16.62 66.80 -14.94
N ARG A 53 -15.94 67.20 -16.02
CA ARG A 53 -14.59 66.69 -16.35
C ARG A 53 -13.54 67.05 -15.30
N ARG A 54 -13.58 68.26 -14.74
CA ARG A 54 -12.66 68.65 -13.66
C ARG A 54 -12.89 67.84 -12.38
N ARG A 55 -14.15 67.51 -12.07
CA ARG A 55 -14.52 66.75 -10.88
C ARG A 55 -14.15 65.26 -10.98
N LEU A 56 -14.29 64.66 -12.17
CA LEU A 56 -13.81 63.29 -12.43
C LEU A 56 -12.27 63.19 -12.30
N GLY A 57 -11.55 64.26 -12.65
CA GLY A 57 -10.09 64.30 -12.62
C GLY A 57 -9.45 63.49 -13.74
N ASN A 58 -8.30 62.87 -13.49
CA ASN A 58 -7.59 62.06 -14.49
C ASN A 58 -8.23 60.68 -14.64
N GLY A 59 -9.21 60.56 -15.54
CA GLY A 59 -9.90 59.30 -15.83
C GLY A 59 -8.95 58.17 -16.27
N THR A 60 -7.81 58.49 -16.88
CA THR A 60 -6.78 57.50 -17.27
C THR A 60 -6.15 56.85 -16.03
N LEU A 61 -5.83 57.66 -15.01
CA LEU A 61 -5.25 57.19 -13.76
C LEU A 61 -6.22 56.32 -12.95
N ILE A 62 -7.51 56.69 -12.93
CA ILE A 62 -8.57 55.88 -12.30
C ILE A 62 -8.67 54.51 -13.00
N ARG A 63 -8.67 54.50 -14.34
CA ARG A 63 -8.69 53.26 -15.12
C ARG A 63 -7.49 52.36 -14.86
N GLU A 64 -6.31 52.95 -14.69
CA GLU A 64 -5.07 52.24 -14.43
C GLU A 64 -5.05 51.62 -13.03
N ARG A 65 -5.46 52.37 -12.00
CA ARG A 65 -5.60 51.85 -10.63
C ARG A 65 -6.65 50.75 -10.52
N THR A 66 -7.79 50.89 -11.20
CA THR A 66 -8.83 49.85 -11.18
C THR A 66 -8.37 48.57 -11.88
N ARG A 67 -7.58 48.68 -12.96
CA ARG A 67 -6.93 47.53 -13.62
C ARG A 67 -5.95 46.81 -12.71
N ASP A 68 -5.18 47.53 -11.90
CA ASP A 68 -4.23 46.91 -10.94
C ASP A 68 -4.97 46.11 -9.85
N VAL A 69 -6.17 46.53 -9.43
CA VAL A 69 -6.98 45.84 -8.41
C VAL A 69 -7.61 44.54 -8.93
N TRP A 70 -7.86 44.43 -10.24
CA TRP A 70 -8.54 43.27 -10.83
C TRP A 70 -7.67 42.03 -11.01
N GLY A 71 -6.37 42.08 -10.68
CA GLY A 71 -5.48 40.91 -10.75
C GLY A 71 -5.13 40.43 -12.16
N TRP A 72 -5.64 41.02 -13.24
CA TRP A 72 -5.27 40.59 -14.60
C TRP A 72 -3.81 40.81 -14.96
N ARG A 73 -3.19 41.78 -14.29
CA ARG A 73 -1.80 42.14 -14.52
C ARG A 73 -0.83 41.01 -14.18
N TRP A 74 -1.07 40.26 -13.09
CA TRP A 74 -0.21 39.13 -12.73
C TRP A 74 -0.30 37.98 -13.75
N LEU A 75 -1.46 37.79 -14.40
CA LEU A 75 -1.63 36.82 -15.49
C LEU A 75 -0.93 37.26 -16.78
N ASP A 76 -1.03 38.54 -17.15
CA ASP A 76 -0.33 39.11 -18.31
C ASP A 76 1.20 39.16 -18.08
N GLU A 77 1.64 39.31 -16.84
CA GLU A 77 3.05 39.21 -16.41
C GLU A 77 3.52 37.75 -16.47
N LEU A 78 2.81 36.81 -15.84
CA LEU A 78 3.12 35.37 -15.94
C LEU A 78 3.15 34.88 -17.39
N GLY A 79 2.20 35.29 -18.23
CA GLY A 79 2.16 34.90 -19.63
C GLY A 79 3.37 35.41 -20.43
N ARG A 80 3.81 36.65 -20.13
CA ARG A 80 5.04 37.21 -20.72
C ARG A 80 6.28 36.48 -20.19
N ASP A 81 6.34 36.20 -18.90
CA ASP A 81 7.46 35.50 -18.28
C ASP A 81 7.59 34.06 -18.78
N VAL A 82 6.48 33.32 -18.88
CA VAL A 82 6.45 31.98 -19.49
C VAL A 82 6.90 32.02 -20.94
N ARG A 83 6.42 32.98 -21.74
CA ARG A 83 6.83 33.13 -23.14
C ARG A 83 8.33 33.44 -23.25
N HIS A 84 8.84 34.31 -22.38
CA HIS A 84 10.26 34.62 -22.32
C HIS A 84 11.10 33.42 -21.89
N ALA A 85 10.67 32.67 -20.88
CA ALA A 85 11.31 31.45 -20.41
C ALA A 85 11.36 30.39 -21.52
N VAL A 86 10.24 30.11 -22.20
CA VAL A 86 10.17 29.17 -23.33
C VAL A 86 11.09 29.60 -24.47
N ARG A 87 11.16 30.90 -24.77
CA ARG A 87 12.08 31.42 -25.79
C ARG A 87 13.55 31.28 -25.36
N GLY A 88 13.84 31.41 -24.07
CA GLY A 88 15.15 31.13 -23.48
C GLY A 88 15.54 29.66 -23.64
N LEU A 89 14.64 28.74 -23.25
CA LEU A 89 14.84 27.28 -23.37
C LEU A 89 15.09 26.84 -24.82
N ARG A 90 14.36 27.43 -25.79
CA ARG A 90 14.57 27.16 -27.23
C ARG A 90 15.91 27.68 -27.77
N ARG A 91 16.53 28.67 -27.11
CA ARG A 91 17.81 29.26 -27.52
C ARG A 91 19.01 28.42 -27.08
N SER A 92 18.86 27.60 -26.06
CA SER A 92 19.88 26.70 -25.52
C SER A 92 19.37 25.25 -25.46
N PRO A 93 19.10 24.61 -26.62
CA PRO A 93 18.47 23.30 -26.67
C PRO A 93 19.28 22.20 -25.98
N GLY A 94 20.62 22.26 -26.05
CA GLY A 94 21.49 21.27 -25.39
C GLY A 94 21.44 21.32 -23.86
N PHE A 95 21.54 22.51 -23.27
CA PHE A 95 21.41 22.69 -21.82
C PHE A 95 19.99 22.33 -21.34
N THR A 96 18.97 22.78 -22.07
CA THR A 96 17.57 22.45 -21.77
C THR A 96 17.33 20.94 -21.80
N ALA A 97 17.86 20.24 -22.80
CA ALA A 97 17.74 18.79 -22.90
C ALA A 97 18.44 18.08 -21.73
N ALA A 98 19.65 18.51 -21.36
CA ALA A 98 20.37 17.95 -20.22
C ALA A 98 19.59 18.11 -18.91
N VAL A 99 19.08 19.32 -18.63
CA VAL A 99 18.26 19.61 -17.44
C VAL A 99 16.95 18.82 -17.46
N ALA A 100 16.29 18.71 -18.62
CA ALA A 100 15.07 17.93 -18.77
C ALA A 100 15.30 16.43 -18.50
N VAL A 101 16.42 15.86 -18.97
CA VAL A 101 16.80 14.47 -18.68
C VAL A 101 17.05 14.27 -17.19
N VAL A 102 17.79 15.17 -16.54
CA VAL A 102 18.07 15.07 -15.09
C VAL A 102 16.77 15.16 -14.28
N LEU A 103 15.87 16.09 -14.61
CA LEU A 103 14.55 16.20 -13.98
C LEU A 103 13.69 14.95 -14.23
N ALA A 104 13.64 14.47 -15.47
CA ALA A 104 12.89 13.27 -15.83
C ALA A 104 13.41 12.03 -15.10
N LEU A 105 14.73 11.89 -14.96
CA LEU A 105 15.35 10.80 -14.23
C LEU A 105 15.04 10.89 -12.74
N GLY A 106 15.18 12.07 -12.13
CA GLY A 106 14.88 12.28 -10.71
C GLY A 106 13.41 12.02 -10.38
N ILE A 107 12.49 12.52 -11.20
CA ILE A 107 11.05 12.26 -11.05
C ILE A 107 10.76 10.78 -11.29
N GLY A 108 11.26 10.22 -12.40
CA GLY A 108 11.00 8.84 -12.81
C GLY A 108 11.49 7.82 -11.80
N VAL A 109 12.70 7.98 -11.26
CA VAL A 109 13.25 7.10 -10.21
C VAL A 109 12.42 7.19 -8.95
N ASN A 110 12.08 8.39 -8.48
CA ASN A 110 11.27 8.55 -7.27
C ASN A 110 9.86 7.98 -7.45
N THR A 111 9.21 8.22 -8.59
CA THR A 111 7.89 7.66 -8.90
C THR A 111 7.92 6.14 -9.05
N ALA A 112 8.94 5.58 -9.72
CA ALA A 112 9.09 4.14 -9.86
C ALA A 112 9.34 3.47 -8.50
N MET A 113 10.21 4.05 -7.66
CA MET A 113 10.46 3.55 -6.31
C MET A 113 9.18 3.58 -5.47
N PHE A 114 8.43 4.69 -5.51
CA PHE A 114 7.15 4.78 -4.81
C PHE A 114 6.11 3.79 -5.35
N GLY A 115 6.10 3.53 -6.66
CA GLY A 115 5.26 2.53 -7.29
C GLY A 115 5.58 1.10 -6.82
N VAL A 116 6.86 0.76 -6.73
CA VAL A 116 7.31 -0.54 -6.17
C VAL A 116 6.94 -0.64 -4.70
N VAL A 117 7.24 0.38 -3.90
CA VAL A 117 6.90 0.41 -2.47
C VAL A 117 5.40 0.28 -2.27
N HIS A 118 4.57 1.01 -3.02
CA HIS A 118 3.13 0.92 -2.88
C HIS A 118 2.59 -0.44 -3.37
N GLY A 119 3.15 -0.99 -4.45
CA GLY A 119 2.76 -2.29 -4.99
C GLY A 119 3.15 -3.49 -4.11
N VAL A 120 4.25 -3.36 -3.35
CA VAL A 120 4.78 -4.43 -2.49
C VAL A 120 4.38 -4.26 -1.02
N LEU A 121 4.28 -3.03 -0.52
CA LEU A 121 4.14 -2.72 0.91
C LEU A 121 2.74 -2.19 1.31
N ILE A 122 1.97 -1.60 0.37
CA ILE A 122 0.70 -0.89 0.67
C ILE A 122 -0.48 -1.47 -0.14
N ARG A 123 -0.35 -2.66 -0.73
CA ARG A 123 -1.55 -3.36 -1.19
C ARG A 123 -2.24 -3.93 0.06
N PRO A 124 -3.50 -3.56 0.36
CA PRO A 124 -4.23 -4.24 1.42
C PRO A 124 -4.18 -5.73 1.13
N LEU A 125 -3.81 -6.52 2.13
CA LEU A 125 -3.75 -7.97 2.02
C LEU A 125 -5.09 -8.42 1.39
N PRO A 126 -5.09 -9.24 0.32
CA PRO A 126 -6.31 -9.63 -0.39
C PRO A 126 -7.14 -10.66 0.40
N TYR A 127 -7.13 -10.56 1.73
CA TYR A 127 -7.82 -11.43 2.66
C TYR A 127 -8.96 -10.66 3.33
N PRO A 128 -10.13 -11.27 3.53
CA PRO A 128 -11.21 -10.64 4.26
C PRO A 128 -10.78 -10.33 5.71
N ASP A 129 -11.15 -9.14 6.20
CA ASP A 129 -10.77 -8.62 7.52
C ASP A 129 -9.25 -8.66 7.77
N ALA A 130 -8.48 -8.24 6.76
CA ALA A 130 -7.02 -8.15 6.82
C ALA A 130 -6.49 -7.39 8.04
N ASP A 131 -7.21 -6.39 8.54
CA ASP A 131 -6.82 -5.58 9.71
C ASP A 131 -6.74 -6.40 11.01
N ALA A 132 -7.43 -7.55 11.07
CA ALA A 132 -7.36 -8.47 12.21
C ALA A 132 -6.20 -9.48 12.09
N ILE A 133 -5.48 -9.52 10.96
CA ILE A 133 -4.38 -10.47 10.74
C ILE A 133 -3.06 -9.80 11.10
N VAL A 134 -2.35 -10.39 12.05
CA VAL A 134 -1.04 -9.92 12.49
C VAL A 134 0.02 -10.99 12.24
N ARG A 135 1.26 -10.54 12.00
CA ARG A 135 2.41 -11.43 12.04
C ARG A 135 2.84 -11.63 13.48
N VAL A 136 3.07 -12.89 13.83
CA VAL A 136 3.52 -13.28 15.17
C VAL A 136 4.97 -13.71 15.06
N GLY A 137 5.81 -13.16 15.92
CA GLY A 137 7.22 -13.50 15.98
C GLY A 137 7.86 -13.05 17.27
N GLU A 138 9.07 -13.54 17.48
CA GLU A 138 9.88 -13.30 18.66
C GLU A 138 11.28 -12.81 18.27
N THR A 139 11.93 -12.08 19.17
CA THR A 139 13.27 -11.55 18.93
C THR A 139 14.32 -12.54 19.42
N PHE A 140 15.10 -13.10 18.51
CA PHE A 140 16.19 -14.05 18.81
C PHE A 140 17.50 -13.35 19.25
N GLY A 141 17.39 -12.44 20.21
CA GLY A 141 18.52 -11.68 20.74
C GLY A 141 19.00 -10.50 19.87
N PRO A 142 20.10 -9.84 20.24
CA PRO A 142 20.53 -8.56 19.67
C PRO A 142 21.06 -8.63 18.22
N ARG A 143 21.20 -9.85 17.66
CA ARG A 143 21.64 -10.08 16.26
C ARG A 143 20.52 -10.66 15.39
N ASP A 144 19.27 -10.54 15.81
CA ASP A 144 18.14 -11.08 15.06
C ASP A 144 17.98 -10.37 13.70
N VAL A 145 18.47 -11.04 12.66
CA VAL A 145 18.34 -10.61 11.26
C VAL A 145 16.92 -10.80 10.71
N SER A 146 16.06 -11.55 11.41
CA SER A 146 14.65 -11.71 11.03
C SER A 146 13.79 -10.53 11.47
N GLY A 147 14.32 -9.65 12.35
CA GLY A 147 13.60 -8.47 12.82
C GLY A 147 12.34 -8.79 13.63
N GLY A 148 12.33 -9.88 14.40
CA GLY A 148 11.17 -10.31 15.19
C GLY A 148 10.05 -10.94 14.38
N MET A 149 10.35 -11.45 13.18
CA MET A 149 9.36 -11.86 12.19
C MET A 149 9.18 -13.39 12.08
N ARG A 150 9.88 -14.14 12.94
CA ARG A 150 9.80 -15.59 13.04
C ARG A 150 9.42 -16.02 14.44
N LEU A 151 8.76 -17.16 14.54
CA LEU A 151 8.39 -17.82 15.79
C LEU A 151 9.07 -19.18 15.84
N SER A 152 9.51 -19.60 17.03
CA SER A 152 10.08 -20.93 17.22
C SER A 152 9.03 -22.01 17.45
N ASN A 153 9.41 -23.25 17.16
CA ASN A 153 8.66 -24.45 17.56
C ASN A 153 8.51 -24.61 19.09
N ARG A 154 9.29 -23.88 19.90
CA ARG A 154 9.09 -23.79 21.35
C ARG A 154 7.93 -22.86 21.71
N SER A 155 7.88 -21.70 21.06
CA SER A 155 6.96 -20.62 21.40
C SER A 155 5.55 -20.82 20.82
N LEU A 156 5.43 -21.48 19.67
CA LEU A 156 4.13 -21.75 19.04
C LEU A 156 3.12 -22.47 19.94
N PRO A 157 3.42 -23.64 20.54
CA PRO A 157 2.43 -24.35 21.37
C PRO A 157 2.00 -23.53 22.60
N LEU A 158 2.94 -22.80 23.21
CA LEU A 158 2.66 -21.94 24.36
C LEU A 158 1.65 -20.83 24.02
N LEU A 159 1.76 -20.23 22.83
CA LEU A 159 0.81 -19.24 22.36
C LEU A 159 -0.52 -19.89 21.95
N GLN A 160 -0.51 -21.07 21.35
CA GLN A 160 -1.73 -21.80 21.00
C GLN A 160 -2.55 -22.20 22.24
N GLU A 161 -1.88 -22.55 23.34
CA GLU A 161 -2.52 -22.97 24.59
C GLU A 161 -2.89 -21.77 25.49
N GLY A 162 -2.04 -20.75 25.53
CA GLY A 162 -2.12 -19.70 26.54
C GLY A 162 -2.66 -18.34 26.08
N ALA A 163 -2.71 -18.07 24.78
CA ALA A 163 -3.07 -16.74 24.29
C ALA A 163 -4.55 -16.63 23.92
N GLU A 164 -5.29 -15.82 24.66
CA GLU A 164 -6.72 -15.57 24.44
C GLU A 164 -6.96 -14.51 23.35
N SER A 165 -5.98 -13.64 23.08
CA SER A 165 -6.10 -12.58 22.05
C SER A 165 -6.27 -13.12 20.63
N PHE A 166 -5.79 -14.33 20.36
CA PHE A 166 -5.84 -14.92 19.02
C PHE A 166 -7.07 -15.83 18.89
N GLU A 167 -7.81 -15.64 17.79
CA GLU A 167 -8.83 -16.59 17.35
C GLU A 167 -8.15 -17.84 16.76
N GLN A 168 -7.08 -17.63 16.00
CA GLN A 168 -6.34 -18.70 15.35
C GLN A 168 -4.88 -18.29 15.13
N LEU A 169 -3.99 -19.26 15.25
CA LEU A 169 -2.57 -19.14 14.92
C LEU A 169 -2.20 -20.14 13.83
N ALA A 170 -1.41 -19.70 12.87
CA ALA A 170 -0.92 -20.52 11.77
C ALA A 170 0.59 -20.36 11.59
N ALA A 171 1.25 -21.47 11.28
CA ALA A 171 2.68 -21.51 11.00
C ALA A 171 2.91 -21.78 9.51
N TYR A 172 3.97 -21.22 8.95
CA TYR A 172 4.36 -21.47 7.57
C TYR A 172 5.86 -21.34 7.34
N GLN A 173 6.33 -22.03 6.30
CA GLN A 173 7.70 -21.95 5.83
C GLN A 173 7.73 -22.03 4.31
N GLU A 174 8.44 -21.10 3.67
CA GLU A 174 8.71 -21.19 2.23
C GLU A 174 9.67 -22.35 1.96
N ARG A 175 9.36 -23.16 0.94
CA ARG A 175 10.21 -24.26 0.48
C ARG A 175 10.27 -24.26 -1.04
N THR A 176 11.39 -24.65 -1.62
CA THR A 176 11.49 -24.96 -3.04
C THR A 176 11.68 -26.46 -3.15
N ALA A 177 10.92 -27.11 -4.04
CA ALA A 177 11.01 -28.54 -4.28
C ALA A 177 11.19 -28.82 -5.77
N GLN A 178 11.88 -29.92 -6.09
CA GLN A 178 11.88 -30.50 -7.43
C GLN A 178 10.57 -31.23 -7.64
N TRP A 179 9.74 -30.70 -8.53
CA TRP A 179 8.52 -31.34 -8.99
C TRP A 179 8.85 -32.27 -10.15
N SER A 180 8.63 -33.57 -9.97
CA SER A 180 8.84 -34.56 -11.01
C SER A 180 7.50 -34.95 -11.65
N GLY A 181 7.33 -34.60 -12.92
CA GLY A 181 6.15 -34.95 -13.72
C GLY A 181 6.51 -35.65 -15.04
N PRO A 182 5.52 -35.96 -15.88
CA PRO A 182 5.73 -36.61 -17.18
C PRO A 182 6.70 -35.84 -18.11
N ASP A 183 6.73 -34.51 -17.98
CA ASP A 183 7.54 -33.61 -18.80
C ASP A 183 8.95 -33.34 -18.21
N GLY A 184 9.32 -34.02 -17.12
CA GLY A 184 10.61 -33.88 -16.44
C GLY A 184 10.53 -33.23 -15.06
N ALA A 185 11.71 -33.00 -14.46
CA ALA A 185 11.85 -32.37 -13.14
C ALA A 185 11.98 -30.84 -13.26
N VAL A 186 11.17 -30.10 -12.51
CA VAL A 186 11.17 -28.63 -12.49
C VAL A 186 11.18 -28.13 -11.05
N ALA A 187 12.04 -27.17 -10.74
CA ALA A 187 12.02 -26.49 -9.45
C ALA A 187 10.76 -25.63 -9.32
N LEU A 188 9.91 -25.93 -8.33
CA LEU A 188 8.74 -25.14 -7.98
C LEU A 188 8.93 -24.50 -6.62
N SER A 189 8.52 -23.24 -6.51
CA SER A 189 8.40 -22.53 -5.24
C SER A 189 7.07 -22.91 -4.58
N GLY A 190 7.14 -23.31 -3.31
CA GLY A 190 5.99 -23.71 -2.50
C GLY A 190 6.09 -23.23 -1.07
N ALA A 191 5.11 -23.61 -0.26
CA ALA A 191 5.15 -23.36 1.18
C ALA A 191 4.56 -24.53 1.97
N SER A 192 5.24 -24.92 3.04
CA SER A 192 4.62 -25.75 4.07
C SER A 192 3.77 -24.84 4.96
N VAL A 193 2.51 -25.19 5.19
CA VAL A 193 1.57 -24.40 6.00
C VAL A 193 0.79 -25.27 6.98
N SER A 194 0.49 -24.74 8.17
CA SER A 194 -0.43 -25.41 9.09
C SER A 194 -1.86 -25.39 8.51
N PRO A 195 -2.67 -26.42 8.73
CA PRO A 195 -4.07 -26.46 8.25
C PRO A 195 -4.90 -25.27 8.71
N SER A 196 -4.61 -24.75 9.91
CA SER A 196 -5.20 -23.53 10.46
C SER A 196 -4.99 -22.25 9.63
N LEU A 197 -4.06 -22.24 8.67
CA LEU A 197 -3.81 -21.08 7.81
C LEU A 197 -5.02 -20.72 6.96
N PHE A 198 -5.69 -21.70 6.36
CA PHE A 198 -6.77 -21.45 5.42
C PHE A 198 -8.01 -20.82 6.07
N PRO A 199 -8.56 -21.34 7.19
CA PRO A 199 -9.62 -20.64 7.92
C PRO A 199 -9.16 -19.27 8.45
N LEU A 200 -7.90 -19.13 8.87
CA LEU A 200 -7.31 -17.84 9.27
C LEU A 200 -7.34 -16.84 8.12
N LEU A 201 -7.00 -17.24 6.89
CA LEU A 201 -7.06 -16.37 5.70
C LEU A 201 -8.45 -16.34 5.04
N ARG A 202 -9.42 -17.10 5.57
CA ARG A 202 -10.74 -17.35 4.97
C ARG A 202 -10.65 -17.83 3.51
N ALA A 203 -9.65 -18.65 3.24
CA ALA A 203 -9.50 -19.30 1.94
C ALA A 203 -10.45 -20.51 1.84
N ALA A 204 -11.14 -20.61 0.72
CA ALA A 204 -11.92 -21.78 0.34
C ALA A 204 -11.30 -22.40 -0.92
N PRO A 205 -11.21 -23.74 -1.02
CA PRO A 205 -10.62 -24.38 -2.20
C PRO A 205 -11.51 -24.15 -3.43
N HIS A 206 -10.87 -23.99 -4.59
CA HIS A 206 -11.55 -23.99 -5.89
C HIS A 206 -12.02 -25.40 -6.27
N LEU A 207 -11.16 -26.40 -6.03
CA LEU A 207 -11.43 -27.82 -6.25
C LEU A 207 -10.93 -28.64 -5.07
N GLY A 208 -11.60 -29.75 -4.78
CA GLY A 208 -11.22 -30.67 -3.71
C GLY A 208 -11.44 -30.10 -2.31
N ARG A 209 -10.47 -30.30 -1.43
CA ARG A 209 -10.53 -29.89 -0.01
C ARG A 209 -9.24 -29.22 0.43
N LEU A 210 -9.26 -28.63 1.61
CA LEU A 210 -8.06 -28.14 2.30
C LEU A 210 -7.43 -29.25 3.15
N PHE A 211 -6.29 -28.94 3.78
CA PHE A 211 -5.64 -29.85 4.72
C PHE A 211 -6.46 -30.07 5.98
N THR A 212 -6.33 -31.26 6.55
CA THR A 212 -6.86 -31.60 7.88
C THR A 212 -5.76 -31.50 8.93
N GLU A 213 -6.15 -31.37 10.21
CA GLU A 213 -5.19 -31.38 11.33
C GLU A 213 -4.43 -32.71 11.46
N GLU A 214 -4.96 -33.79 10.88
CA GLU A 214 -4.28 -35.09 10.91
C GLU A 214 -3.10 -35.15 9.93
N GLU A 215 -3.20 -34.41 8.84
CA GLU A 215 -2.17 -34.30 7.79
C GLU A 215 -1.02 -33.38 8.21
N ALA A 216 -1.15 -32.66 9.34
CA ALA A 216 -0.05 -31.90 9.96
C ALA A 216 0.75 -32.72 10.98
N ARG A 217 0.64 -34.06 10.94
CA ARG A 217 1.42 -34.99 11.76
C ARG A 217 2.48 -35.68 10.91
N ASP A 218 3.59 -36.02 11.56
CA ASP A 218 4.70 -36.72 10.93
C ASP A 218 4.22 -38.00 10.21
N GLY A 219 4.58 -38.15 8.94
CA GLY A 219 4.23 -39.28 8.09
C GLY A 219 2.83 -39.23 7.45
N ALA A 220 1.98 -38.27 7.83
CA ALA A 220 0.65 -38.03 7.26
C ALA A 220 0.59 -36.83 6.31
N ASP A 221 1.72 -36.15 6.10
CA ASP A 221 1.88 -34.90 5.37
C ASP A 221 2.09 -35.06 3.86
N ARG A 222 1.80 -36.26 3.33
CA ARG A 222 1.98 -36.66 1.91
C ARG A 222 0.86 -36.18 1.00
N VAL A 223 0.41 -34.95 1.21
CA VAL A 223 -0.65 -34.30 0.42
C VAL A 223 -0.21 -32.92 -0.04
N VAL A 224 -0.75 -32.47 -1.17
CA VAL A 224 -0.39 -31.18 -1.75
C VAL A 224 -1.63 -30.44 -2.26
N LEU A 225 -1.61 -29.13 -2.10
CA LEU A 225 -2.55 -28.20 -2.72
C LEU A 225 -1.85 -27.45 -3.84
N LEU A 226 -2.52 -27.30 -4.98
CA LEU A 226 -2.01 -26.55 -6.12
C LEU A 226 -2.55 -25.13 -6.14
N GLY A 227 -1.72 -24.18 -6.56
CA GLY A 227 -2.19 -22.84 -6.90
C GLY A 227 -2.95 -22.87 -8.22
N TYR A 228 -3.99 -22.04 -8.34
CA TYR A 228 -4.80 -21.95 -9.56
C TYR A 228 -3.96 -21.74 -10.84
N GLY A 229 -2.93 -20.90 -10.76
CA GLY A 229 -2.03 -20.65 -11.90
C GLY A 229 -1.16 -21.84 -12.26
N ALA A 230 -0.71 -22.62 -11.28
CA ALA A 230 0.07 -23.84 -11.51
C ALA A 230 -0.80 -24.93 -12.12
N TRP A 231 -2.01 -25.12 -11.58
CA TRP A 231 -3.04 -26.01 -12.13
C TRP A 231 -3.36 -25.68 -13.60
N THR A 232 -3.61 -24.41 -13.91
CA THR A 232 -3.92 -23.97 -15.28
C THR A 232 -2.75 -24.19 -16.24
N ARG A 233 -1.53 -23.77 -15.87
CA ARG A 233 -0.37 -23.81 -16.77
C ARG A 233 0.22 -25.20 -16.98
N ARG A 234 0.21 -26.04 -15.95
CA ARG A 234 0.91 -27.34 -15.96
C ARG A 234 -0.02 -28.53 -16.10
N PHE A 235 -1.24 -28.42 -15.60
CA PHE A 235 -2.22 -29.50 -15.61
C PHE A 235 -3.38 -29.19 -16.56
N ALA A 236 -3.21 -28.22 -17.46
CA ALA A 236 -4.20 -27.84 -18.48
C ALA A 236 -5.62 -27.62 -17.93
N SER A 237 -5.72 -27.17 -16.67
CA SER A 237 -7.00 -27.03 -15.94
C SER A 237 -7.81 -28.33 -15.83
N ASP A 238 -7.14 -29.47 -15.70
CA ASP A 238 -7.77 -30.78 -15.53
C ASP A 238 -8.62 -30.84 -14.24
N PRO A 239 -9.97 -31.00 -14.33
CA PRO A 239 -10.84 -31.10 -13.16
C PRO A 239 -10.64 -32.41 -12.37
N GLU A 240 -10.03 -33.44 -12.97
CA GLU A 240 -9.75 -34.73 -12.33
C GLU A 240 -8.41 -34.76 -11.60
N ILE A 241 -7.72 -33.61 -11.48
CA ILE A 241 -6.41 -33.53 -10.82
C ILE A 241 -6.44 -33.97 -9.34
N VAL A 242 -7.57 -33.85 -8.66
CA VAL A 242 -7.71 -34.25 -7.25
C VAL A 242 -7.63 -35.77 -7.13
N GLY A 243 -6.71 -36.26 -6.29
CA GLY A 243 -6.36 -37.68 -6.14
C GLY A 243 -5.16 -38.11 -6.99
N THR A 244 -4.65 -37.23 -7.85
CA THR A 244 -3.50 -37.54 -8.70
C THR A 244 -2.21 -37.61 -7.88
N PRO A 245 -1.40 -38.68 -8.02
CA PRO A 245 -0.09 -38.77 -7.38
C PRO A 245 0.92 -37.88 -8.09
N VAL A 246 1.76 -37.21 -7.32
CA VAL A 246 2.81 -36.31 -7.77
C VAL A 246 4.06 -36.53 -6.93
N VAL A 247 5.24 -36.18 -7.43
CA VAL A 247 6.49 -36.39 -6.71
C VAL A 247 7.16 -35.05 -6.45
N LEU A 248 7.46 -34.78 -5.17
CA LEU A 248 8.16 -33.59 -4.69
C LEU A 248 9.45 -34.02 -3.98
N ASP A 249 10.62 -33.61 -4.49
CA ASP A 249 11.93 -34.00 -3.92
C ASP A 249 12.08 -35.51 -3.72
N ASP A 250 11.67 -36.30 -4.73
CA ASP A 250 11.62 -37.77 -4.71
C ASP A 250 10.63 -38.39 -3.70
N ASP A 251 9.80 -37.57 -3.05
CA ASP A 251 8.79 -38.02 -2.09
C ASP A 251 7.36 -37.97 -2.69
N PRO A 252 6.62 -39.10 -2.73
CA PRO A 252 5.28 -39.13 -3.31
C PRO A 252 4.26 -38.39 -2.44
N HIS A 253 3.51 -37.51 -3.09
CA HIS A 253 2.41 -36.72 -2.55
C HIS A 253 1.14 -36.95 -3.38
N THR A 254 -0.03 -36.68 -2.80
CA THR A 254 -1.32 -36.71 -3.53
C THR A 254 -1.92 -35.32 -3.60
N VAL A 255 -2.38 -34.90 -4.78
CA VAL A 255 -3.10 -33.63 -4.92
C VAL A 255 -4.47 -33.76 -4.25
N VAL A 256 -4.75 -32.94 -3.23
CA VAL A 256 -6.04 -32.98 -2.49
C VAL A 256 -6.97 -31.83 -2.85
N GLY A 257 -6.47 -30.83 -3.57
CA GLY A 257 -7.26 -29.68 -3.99
C GLY A 257 -6.47 -28.61 -4.73
N VAL A 258 -7.20 -27.62 -5.22
CA VAL A 258 -6.68 -26.43 -5.90
C VAL A 258 -7.18 -25.20 -5.16
N LEU A 259 -6.28 -24.27 -4.82
CA LEU A 259 -6.61 -23.00 -4.17
C LEU A 259 -7.24 -22.01 -5.17
N PRO A 260 -8.03 -21.03 -4.69
CA PRO A 260 -8.78 -20.13 -5.55
C PRO A 260 -7.87 -19.19 -6.32
N GLU A 261 -8.39 -18.68 -7.45
CA GLU A 261 -7.69 -17.67 -8.23
C GLU A 261 -7.35 -16.46 -7.34
N GLY A 262 -6.10 -15.97 -7.45
CA GLY A 262 -5.62 -14.84 -6.66
C GLY A 262 -5.17 -15.16 -5.24
N PHE A 263 -5.28 -16.41 -4.76
CA PHE A 263 -4.65 -16.81 -3.50
C PHE A 263 -3.12 -16.74 -3.62
N GLN A 264 -2.49 -15.86 -2.83
CA GLN A 264 -1.07 -15.53 -2.91
C GLN A 264 -0.46 -15.47 -1.51
N PHE A 265 0.00 -16.61 -1.00
CA PHE A 265 0.60 -16.71 0.32
C PHE A 265 1.79 -17.69 0.36
N PRO A 266 2.90 -17.37 1.06
CA PRO A 266 3.23 -16.08 1.68
C PRO A 266 3.61 -14.97 0.69
N ASN A 267 3.87 -15.31 -0.57
CA ASN A 267 4.19 -14.35 -1.63
C ASN A 267 3.58 -14.80 -2.97
N PRO A 268 3.54 -13.93 -4.01
CA PRO A 268 2.91 -14.26 -5.29
C PRO A 268 3.60 -15.37 -6.11
N GLY A 269 4.81 -15.78 -5.75
CA GLY A 269 5.59 -16.79 -6.47
C GLY A 269 5.29 -18.23 -6.04
N ILE A 270 4.39 -18.44 -5.08
CA ILE A 270 4.09 -19.75 -4.51
C ILE A 270 3.11 -20.51 -5.42
N GLU A 271 3.51 -21.70 -5.84
CA GLU A 271 2.78 -22.52 -6.83
C GLU A 271 2.12 -23.75 -6.20
N TYR A 272 2.59 -24.20 -5.04
CA TYR A 272 2.01 -25.33 -4.29
C TYR A 272 2.14 -25.13 -2.77
N TRP A 273 1.33 -25.88 -2.02
CA TRP A 273 1.37 -25.93 -0.56
C TRP A 273 1.39 -27.37 -0.08
N THR A 274 2.11 -27.65 0.99
CA THR A 274 2.10 -28.93 1.72
C THR A 274 1.74 -28.69 3.19
N PRO A 275 1.26 -29.69 3.94
CA PRO A 275 1.10 -29.56 5.37
C PRO A 275 2.43 -29.23 6.05
N PHE A 276 2.39 -28.41 7.10
CA PHE A 276 3.57 -28.12 7.92
C PHE A 276 3.52 -28.94 9.21
N VAL A 277 4.34 -29.98 9.25
CA VAL A 277 4.64 -30.71 10.49
C VAL A 277 5.66 -29.89 11.27
N VAL A 278 5.23 -29.19 12.32
CA VAL A 278 6.13 -28.46 13.22
C VAL A 278 6.73 -29.48 14.20
N PRO A 279 8.05 -29.78 14.12
CA PRO A 279 8.65 -30.74 15.04
C PRO A 279 8.62 -30.17 16.46
N PRO A 280 8.33 -31.00 17.49
CA PRO A 280 8.36 -30.54 18.87
C PRO A 280 9.74 -30.00 19.23
N PHE A 281 9.78 -28.95 20.04
CA PHE A 281 11.04 -28.46 20.57
C PHE A 281 11.70 -29.55 21.43
N ALA A 282 12.95 -29.89 21.11
CA ALA A 282 13.77 -30.79 21.89
C ALA A 282 15.05 -30.06 22.34
N PRO A 283 15.26 -29.89 23.66
CA PRO A 283 16.53 -29.37 24.17
C PRO A 283 17.65 -30.39 23.88
N PRO A 284 18.91 -29.96 23.81
CA PRO A 284 20.02 -30.88 23.58
C PRO A 284 20.03 -31.97 24.66
N SER A 285 20.08 -33.23 24.25
CA SER A 285 20.33 -34.32 25.19
C SER A 285 21.69 -34.08 25.83
N MET A 286 21.74 -33.93 27.15
CA MET A 286 23.02 -33.81 27.88
C MET A 286 23.71 -35.17 27.99
N GLU A 287 22.94 -36.24 27.80
CA GLU A 287 23.38 -37.64 27.70
C GLU A 287 23.73 -37.99 26.25
N GLY A 288 24.90 -38.61 26.05
CA GLY A 288 25.42 -39.04 24.75
C GLY A 288 26.66 -38.27 24.26
N PRO A 289 27.36 -38.78 23.22
CA PRO A 289 28.48 -38.10 22.57
C PRO A 289 28.09 -36.70 22.11
N ALA A 290 29.04 -35.74 22.15
CA ALA A 290 28.78 -34.36 21.75
C ALA A 290 28.17 -34.21 20.33
N GLU A 291 28.47 -35.18 19.46
CA GLU A 291 27.98 -35.28 18.08
C GLU A 291 26.47 -35.62 17.98
N GLN A 292 25.88 -36.17 19.04
CA GLN A 292 24.44 -36.51 19.12
C GLN A 292 23.61 -35.44 19.84
N ARG A 293 24.24 -34.35 20.29
CA ARG A 293 23.57 -33.21 20.95
C ARG A 293 22.90 -32.33 19.89
N ILE A 294 21.80 -32.81 19.32
CA ILE A 294 21.04 -32.07 18.30
C ILE A 294 19.96 -31.25 19.00
N THR A 295 20.07 -29.92 18.91
CA THR A 295 18.96 -29.02 19.27
C THR A 295 17.98 -28.95 18.11
N VAL A 296 16.74 -29.37 18.31
CA VAL A 296 15.67 -29.18 17.33
C VAL A 296 14.98 -27.85 17.62
N MET A 297 15.67 -26.75 17.27
CA MET A 297 15.11 -25.40 17.29
C MET A 297 14.85 -24.95 15.86
N LEU A 298 13.58 -24.87 15.48
CA LEU A 298 13.15 -24.41 14.17
C LEU A 298 12.45 -23.06 14.34
N ALA A 299 12.80 -22.10 13.48
CA ALA A 299 12.13 -20.81 13.40
C ALA A 299 11.42 -20.68 12.04
N PHE A 300 10.15 -20.30 12.07
CA PHE A 300 9.26 -20.22 10.90
C PHE A 300 8.41 -18.95 10.95
N GLY A 301 7.73 -18.63 9.85
CA GLY A 301 6.77 -17.54 9.84
C GLY A 301 5.51 -17.95 10.60
N ALA A 302 4.92 -17.03 11.37
CA ALA A 302 3.63 -17.26 12.00
C ALA A 302 2.68 -16.09 11.74
N LEU A 303 1.40 -16.42 11.58
CA LEU A 303 0.27 -15.50 11.51
C LEU A 303 -0.68 -15.76 12.66
N GLY A 304 -1.30 -14.70 13.15
CA GLY A 304 -2.41 -14.75 14.08
C GLY A 304 -3.58 -13.93 13.56
N ARG A 305 -4.80 -14.46 13.67
CA ARG A 305 -6.01 -13.63 13.57
C ARG A 305 -6.40 -13.21 14.98
N LEU A 306 -6.54 -11.91 15.19
CA LEU A 306 -7.00 -11.32 16.44
C LEU A 306 -8.50 -11.55 16.61
N ARG A 307 -8.92 -11.77 17.86
CA ARG A 307 -10.34 -11.77 18.20
C ARG A 307 -10.96 -10.37 18.00
N PRO A 308 -12.28 -10.28 17.77
CA PRO A 308 -12.95 -9.00 17.65
C PRO A 308 -12.71 -8.09 18.87
N GLY A 309 -12.26 -6.85 18.62
CA GLY A 309 -12.02 -5.85 19.66
C GLY A 309 -10.64 -5.91 20.34
N VAL A 310 -9.79 -6.87 19.97
CA VAL A 310 -8.40 -6.96 20.46
C VAL A 310 -7.48 -6.12 19.59
N SER A 311 -6.66 -5.26 20.19
CA SER A 311 -5.64 -4.49 19.47
C SER A 311 -4.35 -5.30 19.27
N PRO A 312 -3.57 -5.03 18.20
CA PRO A 312 -2.26 -5.66 18.02
C PRO A 312 -1.32 -5.49 19.22
N GLU A 313 -1.38 -4.34 19.91
CA GLU A 313 -0.56 -4.06 21.09
C GLU A 313 -0.97 -4.90 22.30
N GLN A 314 -2.28 -5.15 22.47
CA GLN A 314 -2.79 -6.04 23.52
C GLN A 314 -2.31 -7.47 23.29
N ALA A 315 -2.47 -7.99 22.07
CA ALA A 315 -2.01 -9.31 21.69
C ALA A 315 -0.49 -9.47 21.84
N ALA A 316 0.28 -8.45 21.45
CA ALA A 316 1.73 -8.44 21.64
C ALA A 316 2.15 -8.45 23.12
N THR A 317 1.41 -7.73 23.97
CA THR A 317 1.67 -7.70 25.42
C THR A 317 1.36 -9.04 26.07
N GLU A 318 0.23 -9.66 25.71
CA GLU A 318 -0.14 -10.99 26.17
C GLU A 318 0.88 -12.05 25.72
N ALA A 319 1.19 -12.10 24.43
CA ALA A 319 2.16 -13.04 23.87
C ALA A 319 3.52 -12.89 24.55
N ARG A 320 4.01 -11.66 24.76
CA ARG A 320 5.25 -11.41 25.49
C ARG A 320 5.17 -11.94 26.92
N THR A 321 4.03 -11.78 27.60
CA THR A 321 3.84 -12.27 28.97
C THR A 321 3.88 -13.80 29.03
N ILE A 322 3.23 -14.49 28.10
CA ILE A 322 3.24 -15.95 28.00
C ILE A 322 4.65 -16.45 27.74
N LEU A 323 5.34 -15.87 26.75
CA LEU A 323 6.69 -16.29 26.40
C LEU A 323 7.70 -15.99 27.52
N GLN A 324 7.56 -14.87 28.24
CA GLN A 324 8.38 -14.58 29.42
C GLN A 324 8.13 -15.58 30.57
N ARG A 325 6.88 -15.95 30.82
CA ARG A 325 6.52 -16.97 31.82
C ARG A 325 7.03 -18.36 31.44
N SER A 326 7.02 -18.70 30.16
CA SER A 326 7.59 -19.95 29.65
C SER A 326 9.13 -20.04 29.70
N GLY A 327 9.77 -19.02 30.28
CA GLY A 327 11.14 -19.09 30.79
C GLY A 327 11.34 -20.13 31.91
N ASP A 328 10.28 -20.80 32.36
CA ASP A 328 10.24 -21.87 33.37
C ASP A 328 10.18 -23.25 32.66
N GLU A 329 11.03 -24.27 32.84
CA GLU A 329 11.84 -24.73 33.97
C GLU A 329 13.35 -24.76 33.66
N PHE A 330 14.15 -23.87 34.25
CA PHE A 330 15.48 -24.28 34.72
C PHE A 330 15.33 -24.65 36.19
N THR A 331 14.90 -25.89 36.44
CA THR A 331 14.79 -26.44 37.79
C THR A 331 16.03 -27.29 38.11
N ALA A 332 16.90 -26.72 38.98
CA ALA A 332 17.82 -27.36 39.92
C ALA A 332 19.09 -28.06 39.35
N ARG A 333 20.25 -28.13 40.04
CA ARG A 333 20.72 -27.67 41.35
C ARG A 333 22.26 -27.79 41.34
N ALA A 334 22.92 -27.20 42.34
CA ALA A 334 24.35 -27.31 42.57
C ALA A 334 24.87 -28.77 42.55
N GLY A 335 26.02 -28.94 41.89
CA GLY A 335 27.11 -29.81 42.30
C GLY A 335 28.34 -28.94 42.45
#